data_AF-N9Z021-F1
#
_entry.id   AF-N9Z021-F1
#
_cell.length_a   1.000
_cell.length_b   1.000
_cell.length_c   1.000
_cell.angle_alpha   90.00
_cell.angle_beta   90.00
_cell.angle_gamma   90.00
#
_symmetry.space_group_name_H-M   'P 1'
#
loop_
_entity.id
_entity.type
_entity.pdbx_description
1 polymer ?
#
loop_
_entity_poly.entity_id
_entity_poly.type
_entity_poly.pdbx_seq_one_letter_code
_entity_poly.pdbx_strand_id
1 'polypeptide(L)'
;MIKKVLSIFLSLSIIALCPLTAFAMVATPSDAVKVPVASSNEVEIIQSDNVSVATSSNAFPSEEYMETDDFDILDAPALLSSGIGDLDNTIDYSGVTFVLNYHDMSGKVHRPEYKLNSDGYFSVARPADCADIMWIGFKFKKASLPSSGKYAMRVRFGCNTGVTYQDYGYELQLYSEYTNVKVEGVSSTPYFDQSSGDLYFSQTIQLSGSTYVVFAYRPTSSLNDFFPYGGYLDVNFERLSSSADVNSVAPGVGDISSSDIQQDISSNTAQQVEQGDTIIELIKNTIQTISSQLTAFWNQLAGEFTNLFTKMNQQHTEQLEADRTNTEDMIAAEESNTTNIINNNNANTDKLAYGYDSSAQDQKNDELGSKLDEYDSAESEIFDSVSGNISDFNMDDYKIEDSSLLAGIVWVSDFMQQLFVSMGLFNLPVTISLVLIFVVIMIGYYRIRS
;
A
#
# COMPACT_ATOMS: atom_id res chain seq x y z
N MET A 1 57.58 54.54 -34.27
CA MET A 1 56.19 54.97 -33.97
C MET A 1 55.11 54.15 -34.70
N ILE A 2 55.38 53.61 -35.90
CA ILE A 2 54.43 52.74 -36.65
C ILE A 2 54.19 51.34 -36.02
N LYS A 3 55.10 50.83 -35.18
CA LYS A 3 54.91 49.54 -34.47
C LYS A 3 53.93 49.60 -33.27
N LYS A 4 53.61 50.78 -32.74
CA LYS A 4 52.65 50.94 -31.62
C LYS A 4 51.21 51.17 -32.07
N VAL A 5 50.98 51.58 -33.32
CA VAL A 5 49.63 51.78 -33.89
C VAL A 5 49.04 50.46 -34.40
N LEU A 6 49.87 49.53 -34.88
CA LEU A 6 49.41 48.23 -35.39
C LEU A 6 48.97 47.26 -34.28
N SER A 7 49.53 47.38 -33.07
CA SER A 7 49.15 46.55 -31.90
C SER A 7 47.78 46.93 -31.32
N ILE A 8 47.39 48.21 -31.45
CA ILE A 8 46.10 48.72 -30.95
C ILE A 8 44.94 48.32 -31.88
N PHE A 9 45.17 48.23 -33.20
CA PHE A 9 44.16 47.73 -34.14
C PHE A 9 43.94 46.22 -34.06
N LEU A 10 44.97 45.45 -33.65
CA LEU A 10 44.87 44.00 -33.48
C LEU A 10 44.17 43.62 -32.17
N SER A 11 44.27 44.43 -31.10
CA SER A 11 43.57 44.19 -29.83
C SER A 11 42.09 44.60 -29.87
N LEU A 12 41.71 45.59 -30.68
CA LEU A 12 40.30 45.98 -30.85
C LEU A 12 39.48 44.99 -31.69
N SER A 13 40.12 44.18 -32.54
CA SER A 13 39.43 43.23 -33.44
C SER A 13 39.06 41.90 -32.76
N ILE A 14 39.65 41.58 -31.60
CA ILE A 14 39.41 40.32 -30.87
C ILE A 14 38.23 40.43 -29.88
N ILE A 15 37.81 41.65 -29.53
CA ILE A 15 36.66 41.90 -28.63
C ILE A 15 35.32 41.99 -29.42
N ALA A 16 35.37 42.07 -30.75
CA ALA A 16 34.20 42.17 -31.63
C ALA A 16 33.73 40.83 -32.24
N LEU A 17 34.31 39.69 -31.83
CA LEU A 17 34.11 38.38 -32.49
C LEU A 17 33.63 37.24 -31.57
N CYS A 18 33.20 37.52 -30.34
CA CYS A 18 32.50 36.54 -29.51
C CYS A 18 31.06 37.01 -29.21
N PRO A 19 30.02 36.37 -29.81
CA PRO A 19 28.64 36.71 -29.52
C PRO A 19 28.22 36.23 -28.13
N LEU A 20 27.77 37.17 -27.29
CA LEU A 20 26.81 36.90 -26.23
C LEU A 20 25.54 36.36 -26.88
N THR A 21 25.19 35.10 -26.61
CA THR A 21 23.82 34.61 -26.79
C THR A 21 23.27 34.21 -25.43
N ALA A 22 22.58 35.16 -24.82
CA ALA A 22 21.51 34.86 -23.88
C ALA A 22 20.38 34.17 -24.67
N PHE A 23 20.01 32.96 -24.25
CA PHE A 23 18.70 32.39 -24.57
C PHE A 23 17.94 32.20 -23.27
N ALA A 24 16.91 33.03 -23.11
CA ALA A 24 15.78 32.72 -22.28
C ALA A 24 14.96 31.61 -22.97
N MET A 25 14.60 30.57 -22.24
CA MET A 25 13.42 29.77 -22.55
C MET A 25 12.81 29.25 -21.25
N VAL A 26 11.52 29.55 -21.08
CA VAL A 26 10.67 29.16 -19.95
C VAL A 26 9.95 27.85 -20.28
N ALA A 27 9.92 26.96 -19.29
CA ALA A 27 8.97 25.90 -18.90
C ALA A 27 8.25 25.02 -19.95
N THR A 28 8.40 23.69 -19.79
CA THR A 28 7.28 22.76 -19.48
C THR A 28 7.83 21.51 -18.75
N PRO A 29 7.13 20.92 -17.77
CA PRO A 29 7.67 19.91 -16.86
C PRO A 29 7.50 18.48 -17.38
N SER A 30 8.48 17.60 -17.12
CA SER A 30 8.35 16.16 -17.29
C SER A 30 7.74 15.53 -16.03
N ASP A 31 6.85 14.56 -16.25
CA ASP A 31 6.11 13.79 -15.25
C ASP A 31 6.96 13.28 -14.08
N ALA A 32 6.77 13.92 -12.92
CA ALA A 32 7.12 13.33 -11.64
C ALA A 32 5.93 12.50 -11.15
N VAL A 33 6.07 11.19 -11.20
CA VAL A 33 5.19 10.22 -10.52
C VAL A 33 5.26 10.52 -9.01
N LYS A 34 4.25 11.21 -8.48
CA LYS A 34 3.99 11.32 -7.05
C LYS A 34 3.11 10.15 -6.62
N VAL A 35 3.72 9.23 -5.87
CA VAL A 35 3.02 8.27 -5.02
C VAL A 35 2.33 9.04 -3.89
N PRO A 36 1.03 8.83 -3.60
CA PRO A 36 0.40 9.47 -2.45
C PRO A 36 0.90 8.81 -1.16
N VAL A 37 1.66 9.57 -0.38
CA VAL A 37 1.89 9.34 1.05
C VAL A 37 0.62 9.77 1.78
N ALA A 38 -0.04 8.83 2.45
CA ALA A 38 -1.14 9.10 3.37
C ALA A 38 -0.60 9.35 4.78
N SER A 39 -0.82 10.54 5.30
CA SER A 39 -0.66 10.98 6.69
C SER A 39 -1.28 12.40 6.74
N SER A 40 -2.18 12.81 7.64
CA SER A 40 -2.50 12.36 9.00
C SER A 40 -3.88 12.89 9.44
N ASN A 41 -4.52 12.11 10.31
CA ASN A 41 -5.29 12.43 11.54
C ASN A 41 -6.19 13.68 11.65
N GLU A 42 -7.49 13.45 11.93
CA GLU A 42 -8.27 13.79 13.16
C GLU A 42 -9.77 14.01 12.84
N VAL A 43 -10.62 13.07 13.28
CA VAL A 43 -11.67 13.19 14.34
C VAL A 43 -12.93 13.96 13.90
N GLU A 44 -14.09 13.29 13.85
CA GLU A 44 -15.26 13.60 14.70
C GLU A 44 -16.44 12.63 14.46
N ILE A 45 -17.14 12.33 15.54
CA ILE A 45 -18.29 11.42 15.72
C ILE A 45 -19.58 12.14 15.29
N ILE A 46 -20.40 11.59 14.38
CA ILE A 46 -21.85 11.89 14.31
C ILE A 46 -22.67 10.64 13.91
N GLN A 47 -23.74 10.44 14.67
CA GLN A 47 -24.75 9.39 14.69
C GLN A 47 -25.97 9.73 13.81
N SER A 48 -26.81 8.73 13.49
CA SER A 48 -28.16 8.78 12.85
C SER A 48 -28.17 9.09 11.33
N ASP A 49 -28.98 8.52 10.43
CA ASP A 49 -30.14 7.63 10.50
C ASP A 49 -30.40 7.03 9.09
N ASN A 50 -31.00 5.85 9.05
CA ASN A 50 -31.91 5.33 8.01
C ASN A 50 -31.60 5.52 6.51
N VAL A 51 -31.14 4.45 5.85
CA VAL A 51 -31.63 4.11 4.49
C VAL A 51 -31.84 2.60 4.40
N SER A 52 -33.11 2.20 4.35
CA SER A 52 -33.56 0.82 4.15
C SER A 52 -33.99 0.59 2.71
N VAL A 53 -33.39 -0.43 2.10
CA VAL A 53 -33.97 -1.46 1.22
C VAL A 53 -34.53 -1.07 -0.17
N ALA A 54 -33.98 -1.72 -1.20
CA ALA A 54 -34.78 -2.38 -2.24
C ALA A 54 -34.01 -3.55 -2.87
N THR A 55 -34.25 -4.76 -2.37
CA THR A 55 -34.02 -6.03 -3.09
C THR A 55 -35.37 -6.56 -3.51
N SER A 56 -35.63 -6.63 -4.82
CA SER A 56 -36.75 -7.42 -5.34
C SER A 56 -36.40 -7.99 -6.71
N SER A 57 -36.16 -9.30 -6.71
CA SER A 57 -36.12 -10.14 -7.90
C SER A 57 -37.09 -11.29 -7.67
N ASN A 58 -38.37 -11.07 -7.98
CA ASN A 58 -39.36 -12.14 -8.07
C ASN A 58 -39.90 -12.16 -9.51
N ALA A 59 -39.38 -13.10 -10.31
CA ALA A 59 -39.95 -13.46 -11.59
C ALA A 59 -40.68 -14.79 -11.44
N PHE A 60 -41.98 -14.82 -11.77
CA PHE A 60 -42.69 -16.02 -12.19
C PHE A 60 -43.52 -15.67 -13.44
N PRO A 61 -43.50 -16.50 -14.50
CA PRO A 61 -44.23 -16.23 -15.73
C PRO A 61 -45.66 -16.80 -15.72
N SER A 62 -46.59 -15.97 -16.20
CA SER A 62 -47.81 -16.22 -17.01
C SER A 62 -48.56 -17.56 -16.88
N GLU A 63 -49.80 -17.54 -16.37
CA GLU A 63 -51.09 -17.50 -17.12
C GLU A 63 -51.65 -18.92 -17.38
N GLU A 64 -52.85 -19.22 -16.86
CA GLU A 64 -53.95 -19.75 -17.69
C GLU A 64 -55.29 -19.59 -16.95
N TYR A 65 -56.19 -18.83 -17.59
CA TYR A 65 -57.63 -18.78 -17.35
C TYR A 65 -58.26 -20.16 -17.54
N MET A 66 -59.22 -20.55 -16.71
CA MET A 66 -60.41 -21.32 -17.14
C MET A 66 -61.54 -21.02 -16.16
N GLU A 67 -62.51 -20.27 -16.68
CA GLU A 67 -63.75 -19.89 -16.02
C GLU A 67 -64.66 -21.10 -15.77
N THR A 68 -65.48 -20.95 -14.75
CA THR A 68 -66.58 -21.81 -14.32
C THR A 68 -67.70 -21.84 -15.36
N ASP A 69 -68.04 -23.04 -15.87
CA ASP A 69 -69.31 -23.28 -16.55
C ASP A 69 -70.35 -23.78 -15.52
N ASP A 70 -71.25 -22.88 -15.13
CA ASP A 70 -72.52 -23.15 -14.47
C ASP A 70 -73.48 -23.78 -15.49
N PHE A 71 -73.63 -25.11 -15.53
CA PHE A 71 -74.84 -25.80 -16.03
C PHE A 71 -74.74 -27.30 -15.72
N ASP A 72 -75.08 -27.70 -14.48
CA ASP A 72 -75.90 -28.89 -14.26
C ASP A 72 -76.52 -28.90 -12.86
N ILE A 73 -77.83 -28.74 -12.88
CA ILE A 73 -78.79 -28.74 -11.78
C ILE A 73 -78.95 -30.17 -11.27
N LEU A 74 -79.04 -30.35 -9.95
CA LEU A 74 -80.20 -30.99 -9.32
C LEU A 74 -80.06 -30.87 -7.79
N ASP A 75 -80.98 -30.09 -7.24
CA ASP A 75 -81.32 -30.06 -5.81
C ASP A 75 -81.62 -31.50 -5.38
N ALA A 76 -80.66 -32.13 -4.69
CA ALA A 76 -80.80 -33.50 -4.24
C ALA A 76 -81.79 -33.54 -3.06
N PRO A 77 -82.71 -34.52 -3.03
CA PRO A 77 -83.81 -34.52 -2.09
C PRO A 77 -83.32 -34.58 -0.64
N ALA A 78 -83.95 -33.77 0.20
CA ALA A 78 -83.88 -33.93 1.63
C ALA A 78 -84.28 -35.35 2.06
N LEU A 79 -83.50 -35.90 2.99
CA LEU A 79 -83.84 -36.91 3.99
C LEU A 79 -84.01 -38.37 3.52
N LEU A 80 -82.91 -39.10 3.59
CA LEU A 80 -82.89 -40.48 4.09
C LEU A 80 -81.88 -40.63 5.23
N SER A 81 -81.85 -39.71 6.21
CA SER A 81 -81.21 -40.06 7.47
C SER A 81 -82.08 -41.08 8.19
N SER A 82 -81.52 -42.23 8.54
CA SER A 82 -82.24 -43.30 9.22
C SER A 82 -82.48 -43.02 10.72
N GLY A 83 -82.23 -41.79 11.19
CA GLY A 83 -82.37 -41.40 12.59
C GLY A 83 -81.28 -41.94 13.51
N ILE A 84 -80.13 -42.38 12.97
CA ILE A 84 -78.97 -42.70 13.79
C ILE A 84 -78.25 -41.40 14.16
N GLY A 85 -78.37 -41.05 15.44
CA GLY A 85 -77.55 -40.07 16.16
C GLY A 85 -77.50 -38.69 15.52
N ASP A 86 -78.32 -37.75 16.00
CA ASP A 86 -78.08 -36.33 15.71
C ASP A 86 -76.76 -35.91 16.38
N LEU A 87 -75.84 -35.37 15.58
CA LEU A 87 -74.51 -34.98 16.04
C LEU A 87 -74.16 -33.59 15.53
N ASP A 88 -73.92 -32.65 16.46
CA ASP A 88 -73.44 -31.33 16.12
C ASP A 88 -71.93 -31.38 15.82
N ASN A 89 -71.56 -30.95 14.61
CA ASN A 89 -70.18 -30.87 14.17
C ASN A 89 -69.42 -29.77 14.95
N THR A 90 -68.23 -30.09 15.44
CA THR A 90 -67.35 -29.16 16.19
C THR A 90 -66.03 -28.87 15.48
N ILE A 91 -65.81 -29.42 14.29
CA ILE A 91 -64.54 -29.31 13.58
C ILE A 91 -64.65 -28.49 12.30
N ASP A 92 -63.56 -27.86 11.92
CA ASP A 92 -63.38 -27.31 10.58
C ASP A 92 -63.05 -28.45 9.59
N TYR A 93 -63.70 -28.53 8.44
CA TYR A 93 -63.45 -29.56 7.43
C TYR A 93 -62.17 -29.33 6.60
N SER A 94 -61.48 -28.19 6.75
CA SER A 94 -60.29 -27.85 5.96
C SER A 94 -59.16 -28.90 5.98
N GLY A 95 -59.06 -29.67 7.07
CA GLY A 95 -58.12 -30.77 7.27
C GLY A 95 -58.73 -32.16 7.15
N VAL A 96 -59.97 -32.32 6.69
CA VAL A 96 -60.66 -33.60 6.55
C VAL A 96 -60.64 -34.10 5.12
N THR A 97 -60.25 -35.36 4.92
CA THR A 97 -60.35 -36.04 3.63
C THR A 97 -61.04 -37.39 3.74
N PHE A 98 -61.88 -37.73 2.76
CA PHE A 98 -62.32 -39.09 2.52
C PHE A 98 -61.22 -39.86 1.79
N VAL A 99 -60.95 -41.08 2.24
CA VAL A 99 -59.91 -41.95 1.69
C VAL A 99 -60.57 -43.18 1.07
N LEU A 100 -60.33 -43.41 -0.21
CA LEU A 100 -60.72 -44.64 -0.91
C LEU A 100 -59.46 -45.47 -1.13
N ASN A 101 -59.37 -46.64 -0.51
CA ASN A 101 -58.25 -47.56 -0.70
C ASN A 101 -58.72 -48.79 -1.50
N TYR A 102 -58.15 -49.02 -2.68
CA TYR A 102 -58.62 -50.05 -3.61
C TYR A 102 -57.47 -50.70 -4.40
N HIS A 103 -57.71 -51.91 -4.90
CA HIS A 103 -56.86 -52.56 -5.90
C HIS A 103 -57.36 -52.25 -7.31
N ASP A 104 -56.44 -51.92 -8.21
CA ASP A 104 -56.74 -51.88 -9.64
C ASP A 104 -56.82 -53.28 -10.27
N MET A 105 -57.23 -53.36 -11.54
CA MET A 105 -57.30 -54.62 -12.30
C MET A 105 -55.96 -55.37 -12.43
N SER A 106 -54.83 -54.71 -12.14
CA SER A 106 -53.49 -55.31 -12.12
C SER A 106 -53.04 -55.71 -10.69
N GLY A 107 -53.89 -55.51 -9.69
CA GLY A 107 -53.62 -55.79 -8.28
C GLY A 107 -52.81 -54.71 -7.55
N LYS A 108 -52.55 -53.55 -8.17
CA LYS A 108 -51.82 -52.45 -7.51
C LYS A 108 -52.75 -51.65 -6.60
N VAL A 109 -52.25 -51.27 -5.43
CA VAL A 109 -52.99 -50.49 -4.42
C VAL A 109 -52.97 -49.01 -4.77
N HIS A 110 -54.14 -48.37 -4.72
CA HIS A 110 -54.34 -46.94 -4.88
C HIS A 110 -55.05 -46.35 -3.67
N ARG A 111 -54.65 -45.15 -3.25
CA ARG A 111 -55.23 -44.45 -2.10
C ARG A 111 -55.48 -42.95 -2.40
N PRO A 112 -56.39 -42.61 -3.31
CA PRO A 112 -56.84 -41.23 -3.47
C PRO A 112 -57.49 -40.68 -2.19
N GLU A 113 -57.21 -39.41 -1.90
CA GLU A 113 -57.87 -38.63 -0.86
C GLU A 113 -58.75 -37.55 -1.51
N TYR A 114 -60.02 -37.47 -1.10
CA TYR A 114 -61.01 -36.51 -1.60
C TYR A 114 -61.36 -35.52 -0.50
N LYS A 115 -61.36 -34.21 -0.83
CA LYS A 115 -61.73 -33.17 0.13
C LYS A 115 -63.24 -33.10 0.30
N LEU A 116 -63.68 -32.80 1.51
CA LEU A 116 -65.06 -32.44 1.80
C LEU A 116 -65.25 -30.93 1.53
N ASN A 117 -66.48 -30.53 1.20
CA ASN A 117 -66.83 -29.10 1.12
C ASN A 117 -67.02 -28.50 2.53
N SER A 118 -67.38 -27.22 2.60
CA SER A 118 -67.60 -26.50 3.87
C SER A 118 -68.72 -27.08 4.73
N ASP A 119 -69.65 -27.82 4.13
CA ASP A 119 -70.80 -28.42 4.81
C ASP A 119 -70.55 -29.90 5.16
N GLY A 120 -69.31 -30.38 4.99
CA GLY A 120 -68.94 -31.76 5.29
C GLY A 120 -69.38 -32.79 4.25
N TYR A 121 -69.82 -32.34 3.07
CA TYR A 121 -70.26 -33.21 1.98
C TYR A 121 -69.12 -33.61 1.03
N PHE A 122 -69.19 -34.84 0.52
CA PHE A 122 -68.39 -35.28 -0.62
C PHE A 122 -69.17 -36.32 -1.46
N SER A 123 -68.74 -36.52 -2.70
CA SER A 123 -69.21 -37.60 -3.56
C SER A 123 -68.09 -38.09 -4.47
N VAL A 124 -67.94 -39.41 -4.60
CA VAL A 124 -66.93 -40.06 -5.43
C VAL A 124 -67.58 -41.01 -6.43
N ALA A 125 -67.22 -40.84 -7.70
CA ALA A 125 -67.52 -41.80 -8.75
C ALA A 125 -66.55 -42.98 -8.69
N ARG A 126 -66.94 -44.12 -9.27
CA ARG A 126 -66.08 -45.30 -9.39
C ARG A 126 -64.84 -44.95 -10.22
N PRO A 127 -63.61 -45.12 -9.70
CA PRO A 127 -62.42 -45.05 -10.53
C PRO A 127 -62.47 -46.11 -11.63
N ALA A 128 -62.10 -45.74 -12.86
CA ALA A 128 -62.25 -46.61 -14.03
C ALA A 128 -61.49 -47.94 -13.92
N ASP A 129 -60.40 -47.95 -13.16
CA ASP A 129 -59.54 -49.10 -12.93
C ASP A 129 -59.86 -49.88 -11.65
N CYS A 130 -60.83 -49.43 -10.84
CA CYS A 130 -61.16 -50.03 -9.54
C CYS A 130 -61.72 -51.46 -9.71
N ALA A 131 -60.99 -52.43 -9.16
CA ALA A 131 -61.32 -53.85 -9.19
C ALA A 131 -61.81 -54.40 -7.85
N ASP A 132 -61.30 -53.90 -6.72
CA ASP A 132 -61.72 -54.31 -5.37
C ASP A 132 -61.45 -53.23 -4.33
N ILE A 133 -62.37 -53.02 -3.38
CA ILE A 133 -62.23 -52.00 -2.32
C ILE A 133 -61.60 -52.67 -1.09
N MET A 134 -60.43 -52.18 -0.68
CA MET A 134 -59.74 -52.69 0.51
C MET A 134 -60.31 -52.10 1.80
N TRP A 135 -60.50 -50.79 1.83
CA TRP A 135 -61.15 -50.05 2.92
C TRP A 135 -61.42 -48.61 2.47
N ILE A 136 -62.35 -47.97 3.16
CA ILE A 136 -62.69 -46.56 3.00
C ILE A 136 -62.66 -45.88 4.36
N GLY A 137 -62.55 -44.56 4.40
CA GLY A 137 -62.41 -43.90 5.69
C GLY A 137 -62.33 -42.40 5.64
N PHE A 138 -62.27 -41.79 6.81
CA PHE A 138 -62.02 -40.36 6.97
C PHE A 138 -60.68 -40.15 7.67
N LYS A 139 -59.89 -39.22 7.13
CA LYS A 139 -58.62 -38.78 7.69
C LYS A 139 -58.76 -37.36 8.18
N PHE A 140 -58.53 -37.18 9.47
CA PHE A 140 -58.56 -35.91 10.18
C PHE A 140 -57.13 -35.43 10.40
N LYS A 141 -56.70 -34.41 9.67
CA LYS A 141 -55.39 -33.78 9.84
C LYS A 141 -55.45 -32.73 10.95
N LYS A 142 -54.28 -32.27 11.38
CA LYS A 142 -54.10 -31.34 12.50
C LYS A 142 -55.00 -30.08 12.45
N ALA A 143 -55.31 -29.57 11.26
CA ALA A 143 -56.19 -28.41 11.10
C ALA A 143 -57.64 -28.66 11.60
N SER A 144 -58.09 -29.92 11.59
CA SER A 144 -59.45 -30.34 11.97
C SER A 144 -59.50 -31.05 13.32
N LEU A 145 -58.38 -31.07 14.06
CA LEU A 145 -58.29 -31.74 15.35
C LEU A 145 -58.16 -30.70 16.48
N PRO A 146 -58.77 -30.95 17.65
CA PRO A 146 -58.59 -30.09 18.81
C PRO A 146 -57.16 -30.18 19.35
N SER A 147 -56.78 -29.25 20.22
CA SER A 147 -55.48 -29.26 20.90
C SER A 147 -55.26 -30.54 21.73
N SER A 148 -54.01 -30.89 22.04
CA SER A 148 -53.65 -32.05 22.86
C SER A 148 -54.52 -32.19 24.12
N GLY A 149 -54.98 -33.41 24.40
CA GLY A 149 -55.89 -33.68 25.50
C GLY A 149 -56.66 -34.99 25.34
N LYS A 150 -57.51 -35.30 26.32
CA LYS A 150 -58.42 -36.44 26.31
C LYS A 150 -59.79 -36.00 25.83
N TYR A 151 -60.40 -36.73 24.91
CA TYR A 151 -61.68 -36.38 24.28
C TYR A 151 -62.56 -37.60 24.09
N ALA A 152 -63.88 -37.42 24.19
CA ALA A 152 -64.84 -38.32 23.58
C ALA A 152 -65.03 -37.89 22.12
N MET A 153 -64.52 -38.69 21.19
CA MET A 153 -64.69 -38.51 19.75
C MET A 153 -65.96 -39.23 19.32
N ARG A 154 -66.87 -38.49 18.68
CA ARG A 154 -68.07 -39.05 18.06
C ARG A 154 -68.05 -38.69 16.58
N VAL A 155 -68.40 -39.64 15.73
CA VAL A 155 -68.46 -39.44 14.29
C VAL A 155 -69.77 -40.02 13.78
N ARG A 156 -70.42 -39.27 12.91
CA ARG A 156 -71.60 -39.68 12.17
C ARG A 156 -71.34 -39.45 10.69
N PHE A 157 -71.66 -40.43 9.87
CA PHE A 157 -71.66 -40.30 8.42
C PHE A 157 -73.04 -40.65 7.90
N GLY A 158 -73.73 -39.67 7.29
CA GLY A 158 -75.01 -39.86 6.61
C GLY A 158 -74.77 -40.15 5.14
N CYS A 159 -74.99 -41.39 4.70
CA CYS A 159 -74.65 -41.82 3.35
C CYS A 159 -75.80 -41.58 2.37
N ASN A 160 -75.50 -41.14 1.15
CA ASN A 160 -76.49 -40.98 0.09
C ASN A 160 -77.06 -42.32 -0.41
N THR A 161 -76.41 -43.43 -0.08
CA THR A 161 -76.71 -44.77 -0.59
C THR A 161 -76.85 -45.77 0.54
N GLY A 162 -77.71 -46.78 0.36
CA GLY A 162 -77.96 -47.85 1.34
C GLY A 162 -76.85 -48.89 1.50
N VAL A 163 -75.58 -48.47 1.43
CA VAL A 163 -74.41 -49.36 1.56
C VAL A 163 -74.40 -50.01 2.94
N THR A 164 -73.93 -51.25 3.01
CA THR A 164 -73.70 -51.95 4.28
C THR A 164 -72.20 -52.10 4.51
N TYR A 165 -71.78 -51.98 5.77
CA TYR A 165 -70.40 -52.13 6.18
C TYR A 165 -70.19 -53.44 6.95
N GLN A 166 -68.97 -53.98 6.89
CA GLN A 166 -68.61 -55.19 7.62
C GLN A 166 -68.67 -54.94 9.14
N ASP A 167 -69.23 -55.90 9.89
CA ASP A 167 -69.24 -55.88 11.36
C ASP A 167 -67.85 -56.09 11.99
N TYR A 168 -66.82 -56.32 11.16
CA TYR A 168 -65.42 -56.51 11.57
C TYR A 168 -64.48 -55.83 10.55
N GLY A 169 -63.27 -55.47 11.00
CA GLY A 169 -62.27 -54.84 10.13
C GLY A 169 -62.37 -53.31 10.00
N TYR A 170 -63.04 -52.66 10.95
CA TYR A 170 -62.95 -51.21 11.17
C TYR A 170 -61.81 -50.91 12.14
N GLU A 171 -61.12 -49.79 11.92
CA GLU A 171 -60.00 -49.37 12.74
C GLU A 171 -60.03 -47.85 12.93
N LEU A 172 -59.91 -47.40 14.18
CA LEU A 172 -59.51 -46.05 14.52
C LEU A 172 -58.00 -46.04 14.75
N GLN A 173 -57.29 -45.32 13.90
CA GLN A 173 -55.84 -45.23 13.93
C GLN A 173 -55.42 -43.82 14.33
N LEU A 174 -54.62 -43.73 15.40
CA LEU A 174 -54.00 -42.49 15.85
C LEU A 174 -52.52 -42.53 15.48
N TYR A 175 -52.09 -41.59 14.66
CA TYR A 175 -50.72 -41.55 14.14
C TYR A 175 -49.98 -40.32 14.60
N SER A 176 -48.78 -40.47 15.14
CA SER A 176 -47.90 -39.32 15.41
C SER A 176 -46.83 -39.20 14.32
N GLU A 177 -46.80 -38.05 13.64
CA GLU A 177 -45.78 -37.73 12.64
C GLU A 177 -44.77 -36.74 13.22
N TYR A 178 -43.51 -37.16 13.31
CA TYR A 178 -42.39 -36.30 13.68
C TYR A 178 -41.49 -36.06 12.47
N THR A 179 -41.01 -34.81 12.31
CA THR A 179 -40.04 -34.47 11.28
C THR A 179 -38.81 -35.37 11.40
N ASN A 180 -38.49 -36.13 10.35
CA ASN A 180 -37.35 -37.06 10.25
C ASN A 180 -37.42 -38.37 11.07
N VAL A 181 -38.59 -38.82 11.53
CA VAL A 181 -38.75 -40.11 12.23
C VAL A 181 -39.85 -40.98 11.56
N LYS A 182 -39.82 -42.30 11.81
CA LYS A 182 -40.88 -43.22 11.39
C LYS A 182 -42.23 -42.78 11.96
N VAL A 183 -43.28 -42.92 11.15
CA VAL A 183 -44.66 -42.76 11.61
C VAL A 183 -44.95 -43.85 12.64
N GLU A 184 -45.32 -43.44 13.85
CA GLU A 184 -45.82 -44.35 14.88
C GLU A 184 -47.35 -44.30 14.89
N GLY A 185 -47.99 -45.45 15.05
CA GLY A 185 -49.45 -45.55 15.06
C GLY A 185 -49.96 -46.51 16.12
N VAL A 186 -51.06 -46.15 16.76
CA VAL A 186 -51.87 -47.05 17.60
C VAL A 186 -53.20 -47.26 16.91
N SER A 187 -53.67 -48.51 16.85
CA SER A 187 -54.98 -48.88 16.31
C SER A 187 -55.90 -49.38 17.41
N SER A 188 -57.18 -49.02 17.33
CA SER A 188 -58.24 -49.58 18.15
C SER A 188 -59.49 -49.84 17.31
N THR A 189 -60.39 -50.66 17.83
CA THR A 189 -61.61 -51.08 17.14
C THR A 189 -62.84 -50.52 17.88
N PRO A 190 -63.36 -49.34 17.52
CA PRO A 190 -64.59 -48.79 18.11
C PRO A 190 -65.85 -49.50 17.64
N TYR A 191 -66.76 -49.84 18.55
CA TYR A 191 -68.10 -50.26 18.14
C TYR A 191 -68.82 -49.14 17.37
N PHE A 192 -69.53 -49.50 16.30
CA PHE A 192 -70.32 -48.57 15.50
C PHE A 192 -71.73 -49.10 15.26
N ASP A 193 -72.67 -48.18 15.12
CA ASP A 193 -74.04 -48.43 14.69
C ASP A 193 -74.16 -48.09 13.20
N GLN A 194 -74.91 -48.89 12.44
CA GLN A 194 -75.21 -48.61 11.04
C GLN A 194 -76.68 -48.87 10.69
N SER A 195 -77.24 -48.08 9.78
CA SER A 195 -78.58 -48.30 9.23
C SER A 195 -78.72 -47.58 7.90
N SER A 196 -79.21 -48.29 6.88
CA SER A 196 -79.53 -47.71 5.57
C SER A 196 -78.40 -46.88 4.94
N GLY A 197 -77.12 -47.23 5.19
CA GLY A 197 -75.96 -46.48 4.72
C GLY A 197 -75.32 -45.57 5.77
N ASP A 198 -76.07 -45.12 6.76
CA ASP A 198 -75.59 -44.25 7.83
C ASP A 198 -74.68 -45.04 8.78
N LEU A 199 -73.68 -44.37 9.34
CA LEU A 199 -72.74 -44.92 10.32
C LEU A 199 -72.54 -43.95 11.48
N TYR A 200 -72.49 -44.46 12.71
CA TYR A 200 -72.16 -43.69 13.91
C TYR A 200 -71.22 -44.47 14.84
N PHE A 201 -70.21 -43.81 15.41
CA PHE A 201 -69.41 -44.39 16.49
C PHE A 201 -69.01 -43.34 17.54
N SER A 202 -68.64 -43.83 18.73
CA SER A 202 -68.14 -43.02 19.83
C SER A 202 -66.98 -43.71 20.54
N GLN A 203 -65.87 -43.01 20.76
CA GLN A 203 -64.69 -43.56 21.46
C GLN A 203 -63.93 -42.49 22.26
N THR A 204 -63.36 -42.86 23.41
CA THR A 204 -62.49 -41.94 24.17
C THR A 204 -61.04 -42.07 23.71
N ILE A 205 -60.43 -40.95 23.33
CA ILE A 205 -59.09 -40.89 22.77
C ILE A 205 -58.22 -39.86 23.48
N GLN A 206 -56.90 -40.03 23.42
CA GLN A 206 -55.92 -39.03 23.84
C GLN A 206 -55.07 -38.57 22.66
N LEU A 207 -55.15 -37.27 22.34
CA LEU A 207 -54.38 -36.62 21.29
C LEU A 207 -53.09 -36.01 21.85
N SER A 208 -51.99 -36.11 21.10
CA SER A 208 -50.71 -35.43 21.35
C SER A 208 -50.37 -34.49 20.17
N GLY A 209 -49.40 -33.60 20.35
CA GLY A 209 -49.27 -32.36 19.57
C GLY A 209 -49.06 -32.45 18.05
N SER A 210 -48.88 -33.64 17.47
CA SER A 210 -48.65 -33.83 16.04
C SER A 210 -49.23 -35.17 15.60
N THR A 211 -50.56 -35.25 15.49
CA THR A 211 -51.24 -36.51 15.21
C THR A 211 -52.32 -36.30 14.15
N TYR A 212 -52.43 -37.19 13.16
CA TYR A 212 -53.65 -37.29 12.35
C TYR A 212 -54.43 -38.52 12.79
N VAL A 213 -55.76 -38.48 12.67
CA VAL A 213 -56.65 -39.58 13.02
C VAL A 213 -57.23 -40.17 11.74
N VAL A 214 -57.25 -41.49 11.61
CA VAL A 214 -57.93 -42.18 10.51
C VAL A 214 -58.99 -43.08 11.09
N PHE A 215 -60.23 -42.91 10.63
CA PHE A 215 -61.28 -43.88 10.83
C PHE A 215 -61.47 -44.67 9.54
N ALA A 216 -61.13 -45.95 9.54
CA ALA A 216 -61.22 -46.84 8.39
C ALA A 216 -62.28 -47.93 8.62
N TYR A 217 -63.02 -48.29 7.58
CA TYR A 217 -64.07 -49.30 7.57
C TYR A 217 -64.18 -49.96 6.19
N ARG A 218 -64.87 -51.11 6.10
CA ARG A 218 -64.99 -51.89 4.84
C ARG A 218 -66.44 -52.04 4.40
N PRO A 219 -66.80 -51.71 3.16
CA PRO A 219 -68.11 -52.02 2.63
C PRO A 219 -68.28 -53.53 2.34
N THR A 220 -69.50 -54.04 2.41
CA THR A 220 -69.87 -55.40 1.96
C THR A 220 -70.55 -55.41 0.59
N SER A 221 -71.02 -54.26 0.14
CA SER A 221 -71.71 -54.07 -1.14
C SER A 221 -70.80 -54.35 -2.34
N SER A 222 -71.38 -54.83 -3.45
CA SER A 222 -70.65 -54.96 -4.71
C SER A 222 -70.23 -53.59 -5.25
N LEU A 223 -69.21 -53.52 -6.11
CA LEU A 223 -68.73 -52.23 -6.65
C LEU A 223 -69.84 -51.41 -7.34
N ASN A 224 -70.81 -52.07 -7.97
CA ASN A 224 -71.91 -51.38 -8.66
C ASN A 224 -72.97 -50.86 -7.69
N ASP A 225 -73.08 -51.46 -6.50
CA ASP A 225 -74.01 -51.02 -5.46
C ASP A 225 -73.35 -50.01 -4.50
N PHE A 226 -72.02 -49.95 -4.49
CA PHE A 226 -71.23 -49.03 -3.67
C PHE A 226 -71.10 -47.64 -4.31
N PHE A 227 -70.89 -47.58 -5.62
CA PHE A 227 -70.66 -46.32 -6.33
C PHE A 227 -71.93 -45.79 -7.02
N PRO A 228 -72.13 -44.46 -7.08
CA PRO A 228 -71.30 -43.42 -6.45
C PRO A 228 -71.43 -43.42 -4.92
N TYR A 229 -70.34 -43.16 -4.22
CA TYR A 229 -70.30 -43.14 -2.75
C TYR A 229 -70.13 -41.71 -2.25
N GLY A 230 -70.93 -41.28 -1.30
CA GLY A 230 -70.91 -39.91 -0.83
C GLY A 230 -71.95 -39.67 0.24
N GLY A 231 -71.89 -38.50 0.87
CA GLY A 231 -72.73 -38.17 2.00
C GLY A 231 -72.16 -37.04 2.85
N TYR A 232 -72.78 -36.81 4.00
CA TYR A 232 -72.41 -35.77 4.96
C TYR A 232 -71.73 -36.37 6.18
N LEU A 233 -70.62 -35.76 6.61
CA LEU A 233 -69.86 -36.15 7.79
C LEU A 233 -70.04 -35.14 8.91
N ASP A 234 -70.47 -35.59 10.09
CA ASP A 234 -70.47 -34.80 11.33
C ASP A 234 -69.47 -35.38 12.33
N VAL A 235 -68.65 -34.53 12.97
CA VAL A 235 -67.68 -34.96 13.98
C VAL A 235 -67.68 -34.06 15.19
N ASN A 236 -67.73 -34.66 16.37
CA ASN A 236 -67.72 -33.97 17.65
C ASN A 236 -66.56 -34.43 18.52
N PHE A 237 -65.83 -33.48 19.10
CA PHE A 237 -64.84 -33.72 20.14
C PHE A 237 -65.27 -33.06 21.45
N GLU A 238 -65.70 -33.87 22.41
CA GLU A 238 -66.03 -33.39 23.75
C GLU A 238 -64.84 -33.58 24.69
N ARG A 239 -64.34 -32.50 25.28
CA ARG A 239 -63.15 -32.54 26.15
C ARG A 239 -63.45 -33.24 27.46
N LEU A 240 -62.64 -34.23 27.80
CA LEU A 240 -62.73 -34.99 29.05
C LEU A 240 -61.78 -34.44 30.12
N SER A 241 -61.98 -34.85 31.37
CA SER A 241 -61.05 -34.54 32.46
C SER A 241 -59.70 -35.24 32.24
N SER A 242 -58.64 -34.71 32.84
CA SER A 242 -57.30 -35.31 32.79
C SER A 242 -57.25 -36.73 33.39
N SER A 243 -58.13 -37.01 34.35
CA SER A 243 -58.25 -38.31 35.01
C SER A 243 -59.14 -39.31 34.27
N ALA A 244 -59.76 -38.94 33.15
CA ALA A 244 -60.64 -39.85 32.40
C ALA A 244 -59.84 -41.00 31.79
N ASP A 245 -60.44 -42.18 31.77
CA ASP A 245 -59.91 -43.34 31.06
C ASP A 245 -60.11 -43.16 29.55
N VAL A 246 -59.08 -43.49 28.78
CA VAL A 246 -59.09 -43.41 27.32
C VAL A 246 -58.93 -44.79 26.71
N ASN A 247 -59.72 -45.10 25.67
CA ASN A 247 -59.61 -46.35 24.93
C ASN A 247 -58.37 -46.37 24.02
N SER A 248 -57.83 -45.22 23.63
CA SER A 248 -56.69 -45.14 22.71
C SER A 248 -55.82 -43.93 23.00
N VAL A 249 -54.51 -44.14 23.00
CA VAL A 249 -53.52 -43.13 23.33
C VAL A 249 -52.62 -42.93 22.10
N ALA A 250 -52.49 -41.68 21.63
CA ALA A 250 -51.57 -41.36 20.56
C ALA A 250 -50.11 -41.69 20.96
N PRO A 251 -49.28 -42.21 20.04
CA PRO A 251 -47.85 -42.44 20.28
C PRO A 251 -47.13 -41.18 20.77
N GLY A 252 -46.13 -41.34 21.64
CA GLY A 252 -45.37 -40.24 22.25
C GLY A 252 -45.99 -39.65 23.51
N VAL A 253 -47.10 -40.20 24.02
CA VAL A 253 -47.54 -39.98 25.40
C VAL A 253 -46.70 -40.88 26.30
N GLY A 254 -45.45 -40.49 26.53
CA GLY A 254 -44.71 -40.94 27.71
C GLY A 254 -45.10 -40.05 28.88
N ASP A 255 -45.43 -40.64 30.03
CA ASP A 255 -45.39 -39.89 31.29
C ASP A 255 -43.95 -39.45 31.51
N ILE A 256 -43.58 -38.27 31.03
CA ILE A 256 -42.31 -37.64 31.40
C ILE A 256 -42.44 -37.33 32.89
N SER A 257 -41.74 -38.10 33.73
CA SER A 257 -41.76 -37.86 35.16
C SER A 257 -40.96 -36.60 35.47
N SER A 258 -41.33 -35.89 36.54
CA SER A 258 -40.53 -34.74 37.02
C SER A 258 -39.07 -35.12 37.34
N SER A 259 -38.84 -36.40 37.64
CA SER A 259 -37.52 -36.97 37.90
C SER A 259 -36.65 -37.01 36.65
N ASP A 260 -37.21 -37.35 35.49
CA ASP A 260 -36.47 -37.39 34.22
C ASP A 260 -36.03 -35.97 33.82
N ILE A 261 -36.93 -34.99 33.96
CA ILE A 261 -36.64 -33.57 33.72
C ILE A 261 -35.52 -33.08 34.64
N GLN A 262 -35.58 -33.42 35.94
CA GLN A 262 -34.54 -33.02 36.89
C GLN A 262 -33.19 -33.68 36.62
N GLN A 263 -33.19 -34.94 36.18
CA GLN A 263 -31.98 -35.66 35.83
C GLN A 263 -31.32 -35.09 34.56
N ASP A 264 -32.11 -34.75 33.54
CA ASP A 264 -31.60 -34.09 32.33
C ASP A 264 -31.08 -32.69 32.62
N ILE A 265 -31.78 -31.89 33.42
CA ILE A 265 -31.31 -30.57 33.85
C ILE A 265 -30.01 -30.70 34.64
N SER A 266 -29.93 -31.64 35.58
CA SER A 266 -28.72 -31.86 36.38
C SER A 266 -27.54 -32.29 35.51
N SER A 267 -27.78 -33.17 34.53
CA SER A 267 -26.74 -33.67 33.63
C SER A 267 -26.23 -32.56 32.71
N ASN A 268 -27.14 -31.77 32.12
CA ASN A 268 -26.79 -30.62 31.30
C ASN A 268 -26.06 -29.53 32.10
N THR A 269 -26.48 -29.29 33.35
CA THR A 269 -25.81 -28.32 34.23
C THR A 269 -24.39 -28.78 34.58
N ALA A 270 -24.20 -30.06 34.91
CA ALA A 270 -22.88 -30.63 35.18
C ALA A 270 -21.96 -30.51 33.95
N GLN A 271 -22.48 -30.80 32.75
CA GLN A 271 -21.72 -30.69 31.52
C GLN A 271 -21.36 -29.23 31.19
N GLN A 272 -22.24 -28.27 31.45
CA GLN A 272 -21.95 -26.84 31.31
C GLN A 272 -20.86 -26.37 32.28
N VAL A 273 -20.86 -26.86 33.52
CA VAL A 273 -19.81 -26.56 34.51
C VAL A 273 -18.46 -27.11 34.03
N GLU A 274 -18.40 -28.35 33.57
CA GLU A 274 -17.17 -28.97 33.04
C GLU A 274 -16.62 -28.23 31.80
N GLN A 275 -17.51 -27.82 30.89
CA GLN A 275 -17.15 -26.97 29.76
C GLN A 275 -16.64 -25.60 30.21
N GLY A 276 -17.26 -25.02 31.24
CA GLY A 276 -16.82 -23.76 31.86
C GLY A 276 -15.40 -23.85 32.42
N ASP A 277 -15.08 -24.91 33.16
CA ASP A 277 -13.75 -25.14 33.72
C ASP A 277 -12.69 -25.30 32.62
N THR A 278 -13.03 -26.03 31.55
CA THR A 278 -12.17 -26.19 30.37
C THR A 278 -11.87 -24.84 29.69
N ILE A 279 -12.89 -23.99 29.53
CA ILE A 279 -12.72 -22.64 28.96
C ILE A 279 -11.82 -21.79 29.85
N ILE A 280 -12.01 -21.83 31.17
CA ILE A 280 -11.17 -21.09 32.13
C ILE A 280 -9.71 -21.54 32.03
N GLU A 281 -9.44 -22.83 31.89
CA GLU A 281 -8.08 -23.36 31.74
C GLU A 281 -7.43 -22.90 30.42
N LEU A 282 -8.16 -22.93 29.30
CA LEU A 282 -7.71 -22.39 28.02
C LEU A 282 -7.37 -20.91 28.10
N ILE A 283 -8.20 -20.11 28.78
CA ILE A 283 -7.96 -18.68 29.00
C ILE A 283 -6.68 -18.48 29.82
N LYS A 284 -6.49 -19.23 30.91
CA LYS A 284 -5.27 -19.16 31.73
C LYS A 284 -4.01 -19.48 30.92
N ASN A 285 -4.04 -20.57 30.15
CA ASN A 285 -2.91 -20.97 29.30
C ASN A 285 -2.61 -19.92 28.22
N THR A 286 -3.64 -19.32 27.64
CA THR A 286 -3.49 -18.23 26.66
C THR A 286 -2.85 -16.99 27.30
N ILE A 287 -3.31 -16.57 28.48
CA ILE A 287 -2.75 -15.43 29.22
C ILE A 287 -1.27 -15.69 29.56
N GLN A 288 -0.92 -16.89 30.03
CA GLN A 288 0.46 -17.25 30.35
C GLN A 288 1.35 -17.24 29.10
N THR A 289 0.83 -17.72 27.97
CA THR A 289 1.55 -17.73 26.68
C THR A 289 1.82 -16.31 26.21
N ILE A 290 0.81 -15.44 26.20
CA ILE A 290 0.95 -14.03 25.83
C ILE A 290 1.92 -13.31 26.76
N SER A 291 1.82 -13.54 28.07
CA SER A 291 2.73 -12.96 29.07
C SER A 291 4.19 -13.36 28.82
N SER A 292 4.43 -14.64 28.49
CA SER A 292 5.77 -15.13 28.12
C SER A 292 6.29 -14.49 26.84
N GLN A 293 5.43 -14.35 25.82
CA GLN A 293 5.79 -13.70 24.56
C GLN A 293 6.11 -12.21 24.74
N LEU A 294 5.33 -11.49 25.56
CA LEU A 294 5.60 -10.09 25.89
C LEU A 294 6.91 -9.92 26.64
N THR A 295 7.22 -10.83 27.57
CA THR A 295 8.49 -10.82 28.31
C THR A 295 9.67 -11.05 27.35
N ALA A 296 9.56 -12.02 26.43
CA ALA A 296 10.58 -12.28 25.42
C ALA A 296 10.79 -11.08 24.49
N PHE A 297 9.70 -10.43 24.06
CA PHE A 297 9.75 -9.22 23.24
C PHE A 297 10.49 -8.08 23.96
N TRP A 298 10.17 -7.80 25.22
CA TRP A 298 10.86 -6.76 25.99
C TRP A 298 12.34 -7.06 26.19
N ASN A 299 12.71 -8.31 26.44
CA ASN A 299 14.11 -8.72 26.56
C ASN A 299 14.87 -8.53 25.26
N GLN A 300 14.27 -8.89 24.12
CA GLN A 300 14.86 -8.66 22.81
C GLN A 300 15.05 -7.16 22.55
N LEU A 301 14.03 -6.35 22.80
CA LEU A 301 14.07 -4.92 22.60
C LEU A 301 15.15 -4.24 23.48
N ALA A 302 15.26 -4.65 24.74
CA ALA A 302 16.33 -4.18 25.62
C ALA A 302 17.73 -4.56 25.11
N GLY A 303 17.88 -5.76 24.54
CA GLY A 303 19.11 -6.21 23.90
C GLY A 303 19.48 -5.35 22.69
N GLU A 304 18.52 -5.06 21.82
CA GLU A 304 18.72 -4.20 20.64
C GLU A 304 19.11 -2.76 21.03
N PHE A 305 18.43 -2.17 22.01
CA PHE A 305 18.79 -0.83 22.51
C PHE A 305 20.20 -0.81 23.11
N THR A 306 20.58 -1.84 23.86
CA THR A 306 21.93 -1.98 24.42
C THR A 306 22.96 -2.08 23.29
N ASN A 307 22.72 -2.92 22.28
CA ASN A 307 23.61 -3.09 21.13
C ASN A 307 23.79 -1.79 20.35
N LEU A 308 22.69 -1.09 20.07
CA LEU A 308 22.70 0.20 19.38
C LEU A 308 23.52 1.23 20.14
N PHE A 309 23.31 1.35 21.46
CA PHE A 309 24.05 2.29 22.30
C PHE A 309 25.55 1.97 22.32
N THR A 310 25.92 0.69 22.44
CA THR A 310 27.34 0.26 22.35
C THR A 310 27.95 0.63 21.01
N LYS A 311 27.29 0.32 19.89
CA LYS A 311 27.77 0.65 18.55
C LYS A 311 27.91 2.15 18.33
N MET A 312 26.94 2.94 18.79
CA MET A 312 26.98 4.39 18.69
C MET A 312 28.18 4.98 19.44
N ASN A 313 28.43 4.51 20.66
CA ASN A 313 29.58 4.96 21.45
C ASN A 313 30.92 4.55 20.83
N GLN A 314 31.00 3.33 20.30
CA GLN A 314 32.18 2.86 19.58
C GLN A 314 32.47 3.74 18.36
N GLN A 315 31.47 3.93 17.49
CA GLN A 315 31.61 4.76 16.30
C GLN A 315 31.99 6.21 16.65
N HIS A 316 31.38 6.79 17.69
CA HIS A 316 31.72 8.14 18.14
C HIS A 316 33.17 8.24 18.63
N THR A 317 33.67 7.21 19.32
CA THR A 317 35.07 7.15 19.78
C THR A 317 36.02 7.01 18.60
N GLU A 318 35.71 6.14 17.64
CA GLU A 318 36.50 5.94 16.42
C GLU A 318 36.57 7.21 15.57
N GLN A 319 35.46 7.95 15.45
CA GLN A 319 35.44 9.24 14.75
C GLN A 319 36.29 10.29 15.46
N LEU A 320 36.17 10.41 16.79
CA LEU A 320 36.97 11.36 17.55
C LEU A 320 38.47 11.07 17.42
N GLU A 321 38.87 9.80 17.44
CA GLU A 321 40.27 9.41 17.27
C GLU A 321 40.76 9.70 15.84
N ALA A 322 39.95 9.40 14.82
CA ALA A 322 40.29 9.72 13.43
C ALA A 322 40.44 11.25 13.21
N ASP A 323 39.54 12.06 13.78
CA ASP A 323 39.62 13.53 13.71
C ASP A 323 40.87 14.06 14.41
N ARG A 324 41.27 13.46 15.55
CA ARG A 324 42.52 13.78 16.23
C ARG A 324 43.73 13.46 15.37
N THR A 325 43.81 12.24 14.82
CA THR A 325 44.92 11.85 13.94
C THR A 325 45.01 12.76 12.71
N ASN A 326 43.89 13.05 12.06
CA ASN A 326 43.86 13.98 10.92
C ASN A 326 44.35 15.38 11.30
N THR A 327 43.97 15.87 12.48
CA THR A 327 44.43 17.18 12.97
C THR A 327 45.93 17.16 13.26
N GLU A 328 46.44 16.10 13.88
CA GLU A 328 47.88 15.93 14.14
C GLU A 328 48.70 15.86 12.83
N ASP A 329 48.22 15.15 11.82
CA ASP A 329 48.84 15.08 10.49
C ASP A 329 48.86 16.44 9.80
N MET A 330 47.76 17.20 9.88
CA MET A 330 47.69 18.58 9.36
C MET A 330 48.68 19.49 10.06
N ILE A 331 48.77 19.43 11.39
CA ILE A 331 49.74 20.22 12.18
C ILE A 331 51.17 19.87 11.76
N ALA A 332 51.51 18.58 11.67
CA ALA A 332 52.85 18.15 11.26
C ALA A 332 53.21 18.63 9.84
N ALA A 333 52.26 18.58 8.91
CA ALA A 333 52.44 19.10 7.56
C ALA A 333 52.65 20.64 7.55
N GLU A 334 51.88 21.37 8.34
CA GLU A 334 52.01 22.83 8.49
C GLU A 334 53.34 23.23 9.15
N GLU A 335 53.77 22.51 10.19
CA GLU A 335 55.08 22.73 10.84
C GLU A 335 56.23 22.50 9.86
N SER A 336 56.15 21.43 9.05
CA SER A 336 57.14 21.15 8.00
C SER A 336 57.17 22.25 6.93
N ASN A 337 56.01 22.67 6.44
CA ASN A 337 55.89 23.75 5.45
C ASN A 337 56.43 25.08 6.00
N THR A 338 56.04 25.44 7.22
CA THR A 338 56.51 26.65 7.91
C THR A 338 58.02 26.63 8.07
N THR A 339 58.61 25.49 8.47
CA THR A 339 60.06 25.32 8.56
C THR A 339 60.75 25.53 7.21
N ASN A 340 60.18 24.98 6.13
CA ASN A 340 60.72 25.18 4.78
C ASN A 340 60.67 26.66 4.35
N ILE A 341 59.58 27.36 4.65
CA ILE A 341 59.43 28.80 4.39
C ILE A 341 60.47 29.59 5.17
N ILE A 342 60.66 29.31 6.47
CA ILE A 342 61.66 29.96 7.31
C ILE A 342 63.06 29.74 6.75
N ASN A 343 63.42 28.50 6.41
CA ASN A 343 64.73 28.17 5.85
C ASN A 343 64.97 28.90 4.52
N ASN A 344 63.97 28.97 3.65
CA ASN A 344 64.07 29.71 2.40
C ASN A 344 64.25 31.22 2.62
N ASN A 345 63.46 31.80 3.53
CA ASN A 345 63.56 33.22 3.89
C ASN A 345 64.91 33.57 4.51
N ASN A 346 65.46 32.70 5.37
CA ASN A 346 66.79 32.87 5.93
C ASN A 346 67.85 32.85 4.82
N ALA A 347 67.82 31.85 3.93
CA ALA A 347 68.76 31.76 2.81
C ALA A 347 68.69 33.00 1.89
N ASN A 348 67.48 33.49 1.61
CA ASN A 348 67.28 34.72 0.83
C ASN A 348 67.83 35.95 1.58
N THR A 349 67.60 36.03 2.88
CA THR A 349 68.10 37.13 3.74
C THR A 349 69.63 37.12 3.80
N ASP A 350 70.25 35.95 3.97
CA ASP A 350 71.71 35.79 3.98
C ASP A 350 72.31 36.21 2.64
N LYS A 351 71.68 35.82 1.53
CA LYS A 351 72.10 36.25 0.19
C LYS A 351 71.99 37.76 0.00
N LEU A 352 70.95 38.40 0.55
CA LEU A 352 70.79 39.86 0.48
C LEU A 352 71.78 40.60 1.39
N ALA A 353 72.01 40.10 2.60
CA ALA A 353 72.87 40.75 3.59
C ALA A 353 74.36 40.56 3.31
N TYR A 354 74.76 39.37 2.85
CA TYR A 354 76.17 38.98 2.74
C TYR A 354 76.57 38.49 1.34
N GLY A 355 75.61 38.29 0.43
CA GLY A 355 75.90 37.79 -0.92
C GLY A 355 76.36 38.85 -1.92
N TYR A 356 76.46 40.13 -1.52
CA TYR A 356 77.05 41.16 -2.36
C TYR A 356 78.57 41.06 -2.34
N ASP A 357 79.14 40.56 -3.43
CA ASP A 357 80.58 40.49 -3.64
C ASP A 357 81.08 41.76 -4.34
N SER A 358 81.66 42.69 -3.57
CA SER A 358 82.25 43.92 -4.10
C SER A 358 83.64 43.70 -4.70
N SER A 359 84.25 42.52 -4.56
CA SER A 359 85.67 42.31 -4.89
C SER A 359 85.99 42.64 -6.35
N ALA A 360 85.09 42.30 -7.28
CA ALA A 360 85.27 42.64 -8.70
C ALA A 360 85.18 44.15 -8.97
N GLN A 361 84.35 44.87 -8.21
CA GLN A 361 84.24 46.33 -8.31
C GLN A 361 85.44 47.01 -7.66
N ASP A 362 85.88 46.52 -6.49
CA ASP A 362 87.06 47.01 -5.79
C ASP A 362 88.30 46.81 -6.65
N GLN A 363 88.47 45.62 -7.26
CA GLN A 363 89.54 45.37 -8.23
C GLN A 363 89.47 46.34 -9.42
N LYS A 364 88.28 46.63 -9.95
CA LYS A 364 88.13 47.58 -11.05
C LYS A 364 88.46 49.02 -10.64
N ASN A 365 88.16 49.39 -9.39
CA ASN A 365 88.54 50.69 -8.84
C ASN A 365 90.06 50.81 -8.66
N ASP A 366 90.72 49.75 -8.19
CA ASP A 366 92.18 49.69 -8.06
C ASP A 366 92.87 49.76 -9.43
N GLU A 367 92.37 48.99 -10.41
CA GLU A 367 92.85 49.05 -11.81
C GLU A 367 92.71 50.46 -12.40
N LEU A 368 91.60 51.15 -12.12
CA LEU A 368 91.38 52.52 -12.56
C LEU A 368 92.34 53.52 -11.87
N GLY A 369 92.52 53.38 -10.56
CA GLY A 369 93.46 54.20 -9.78
C GLY A 369 94.89 54.07 -10.31
N SER A 370 95.38 52.86 -10.50
CA SER A 370 96.71 52.60 -11.08
C SER A 370 96.87 53.22 -12.47
N LYS A 371 95.82 53.16 -13.31
CA LYS A 371 95.87 53.80 -14.64
C LYS A 371 95.90 55.31 -14.58
N LEU A 372 95.20 55.92 -13.63
CA LEU A 372 95.25 57.37 -13.42
C LEU A 372 96.65 57.79 -12.96
N ASP A 373 97.25 57.06 -12.02
CA ASP A 373 98.62 57.32 -11.56
C ASP A 373 99.66 57.21 -12.70
N GLU A 374 99.50 56.23 -13.59
CA GLU A 374 100.32 56.10 -14.81
C GLU A 374 100.16 57.32 -15.74
N TYR A 375 98.93 57.79 -15.95
CA TYR A 375 98.68 58.98 -16.77
C TYR A 375 99.26 60.25 -16.14
N ASP A 376 99.09 60.45 -14.83
CA ASP A 376 99.65 61.59 -14.11
C ASP A 376 101.18 61.59 -14.16
N SER A 377 101.81 60.41 -14.04
CA SER A 377 103.26 60.27 -14.16
C SER A 377 103.76 60.60 -15.57
N ALA A 378 103.07 60.10 -16.60
CA ALA A 378 103.41 60.41 -17.99
C ALA A 378 103.22 61.89 -18.31
N GLU A 379 102.18 62.54 -17.77
CA GLU A 379 101.96 63.98 -17.91
C GLU A 379 103.09 64.77 -17.24
N SER A 380 103.50 64.38 -16.03
CA SER A 380 104.64 65.01 -15.33
C SER A 380 105.95 64.86 -16.09
N GLU A 381 106.25 63.69 -16.65
CA GLU A 381 107.46 63.48 -17.47
C GLU A 381 107.48 64.38 -18.71
N ILE A 382 106.34 64.52 -19.40
CA ILE A 382 106.22 65.43 -20.56
C ILE A 382 106.42 66.88 -20.11
N PHE A 383 105.78 67.27 -19.00
CA PHE A 383 105.89 68.63 -18.48
C PHE A 383 107.32 68.97 -18.08
N ASP A 384 108.00 68.09 -17.34
CA ASP A 384 109.39 68.25 -16.90
C ASP A 384 110.34 68.30 -18.11
N SER A 385 110.13 67.45 -19.11
CA SER A 385 110.93 67.44 -20.34
C SER A 385 110.81 68.75 -21.14
N VAL A 386 109.58 69.26 -21.31
CA VAL A 386 109.34 70.53 -22.01
C VAL A 386 109.89 71.71 -21.20
N SER A 387 109.62 71.74 -19.89
CA SER A 387 110.08 72.78 -18.98
C SER A 387 111.61 72.83 -18.92
N GLY A 388 112.28 71.69 -18.80
CA GLY A 388 113.74 71.57 -18.78
C GLY A 388 114.39 72.10 -20.05
N ASN A 389 113.86 71.74 -21.23
CA ASN A 389 114.36 72.28 -22.50
C ASN A 389 114.18 73.81 -22.62
N ILE A 390 113.13 74.36 -22.01
CA ILE A 390 112.92 75.82 -21.96
C ILE A 390 113.88 76.47 -20.95
N SER A 391 114.11 75.86 -19.79
CA SER A 391 114.99 76.43 -18.75
C SER A 391 116.47 76.34 -19.10
N ASP A 392 116.89 75.28 -19.79
CA ASP A 392 118.28 75.07 -20.22
C ASP A 392 118.62 75.86 -21.49
N PHE A 393 117.63 76.54 -22.08
CA PHE A 393 117.85 77.44 -23.21
C PHE A 393 118.68 78.67 -22.76
N ASN A 394 119.97 78.67 -23.10
CA ASN A 394 120.86 79.79 -22.84
C ASN A 394 121.15 80.59 -24.11
N MET A 395 120.85 81.89 -24.09
CA MET A 395 121.06 82.79 -25.23
C MET A 395 122.55 83.09 -25.50
N ASP A 396 123.42 82.90 -24.50
CA ASP A 396 124.86 83.25 -24.58
C ASP A 396 125.68 82.31 -25.49
N ASP A 397 125.16 81.12 -25.82
CA ASP A 397 125.80 80.22 -26.81
C ASP A 397 125.66 80.74 -28.25
N TYR A 398 124.79 81.73 -28.49
CA TYR A 398 124.56 82.33 -29.80
C TYR A 398 125.14 83.76 -29.84
N LYS A 399 126.45 83.87 -30.10
CA LYS A 399 127.10 85.16 -30.33
C LYS A 399 126.61 85.78 -31.65
N ILE A 400 125.72 86.76 -31.54
CA ILE A 400 125.26 87.58 -32.67
C ILE A 400 126.39 88.56 -33.04
N GLU A 401 127.32 88.13 -33.89
CA GLU A 401 128.45 88.96 -34.32
C GLU A 401 128.15 89.87 -35.52
N ASP A 402 126.98 89.77 -36.17
CA ASP A 402 126.59 90.68 -37.27
C ASP A 402 125.10 91.05 -37.25
N SER A 403 124.83 92.36 -37.22
CA SER A 403 123.47 92.94 -37.18
C SER A 403 122.81 92.95 -38.56
N SER A 404 122.38 91.78 -39.04
CA SER A 404 121.55 91.63 -40.24
C SER A 404 120.22 90.92 -39.96
N LEU A 405 119.13 91.37 -40.60
CA LEU A 405 117.77 90.79 -40.47
C LEU A 405 117.74 89.26 -40.73
N LEU A 406 118.67 88.77 -41.56
CA LEU A 406 118.80 87.35 -41.89
C LEU A 406 119.25 86.52 -40.68
N ALA A 407 120.12 87.07 -39.82
CA ALA A 407 120.56 86.38 -38.60
C ALA A 407 119.40 86.20 -37.60
N GLY A 408 118.51 87.19 -37.49
CA GLY A 408 117.30 87.08 -36.67
C GLY A 408 116.31 86.03 -37.19
N ILE A 409 116.15 85.91 -38.52
CA ILE A 409 115.25 84.91 -39.13
C ILE A 409 115.80 83.49 -38.96
N VAL A 410 117.12 83.29 -39.15
CA VAL A 410 117.76 82.00 -38.91
C VAL A 410 117.63 81.60 -37.44
N TRP A 411 117.82 82.55 -36.51
CA TRP A 411 117.65 82.30 -35.08
C TRP A 411 116.24 81.85 -34.70
N VAL A 412 115.19 82.57 -35.14
CA VAL A 412 113.80 82.15 -34.87
C VAL A 412 113.51 80.77 -35.46
N SER A 413 114.07 80.47 -36.65
CA SER A 413 113.85 79.20 -37.34
C SER A 413 114.49 78.03 -36.58
N ASP A 414 115.75 78.18 -36.15
CA ASP A 414 116.45 77.16 -35.37
C ASP A 414 115.78 76.93 -34.00
N PHE A 415 115.38 77.99 -33.31
CA PHE A 415 114.65 77.89 -32.05
C PHE A 415 113.33 77.12 -32.20
N MET A 416 112.51 77.50 -33.18
CA MET A 416 111.23 76.83 -33.44
C MET A 416 111.42 75.36 -33.85
N GLN A 417 112.50 75.05 -34.56
CA GLN A 417 112.81 73.68 -34.96
C GLN A 417 113.27 72.82 -33.78
N GLN A 418 114.11 73.36 -32.89
CA GLN A 418 114.49 72.66 -31.66
C GLN A 418 113.26 72.40 -30.78
N LEU A 419 112.41 73.40 -30.59
CA LEU A 419 111.17 73.27 -29.81
C LEU A 419 110.25 72.18 -30.40
N PHE A 420 110.09 72.16 -31.72
CA PHE A 420 109.29 71.15 -32.43
C PHE A 420 109.87 69.72 -32.33
N VAL A 421 111.20 69.55 -32.37
CA VAL A 421 111.84 68.24 -32.18
C VAL A 421 111.72 67.76 -30.73
N SER A 422 111.91 68.66 -29.77
CA SER A 422 111.81 68.34 -28.33
C SER A 422 110.40 67.95 -27.89
N MET A 423 109.35 68.30 -28.64
CA MET A 423 107.97 67.87 -28.38
C MET A 423 107.73 66.37 -28.63
N GLY A 424 108.70 65.62 -29.17
CA GLY A 424 108.60 64.17 -29.35
C GLY A 424 107.35 63.74 -30.12
N LEU A 425 106.55 62.82 -29.57
CA LEU A 425 105.30 62.34 -30.19
C LEU A 425 104.24 63.44 -30.38
N PHE A 426 104.34 64.56 -29.65
CA PHE A 426 103.41 65.69 -29.76
C PHE A 426 103.70 66.60 -30.98
N ASN A 427 104.81 66.38 -31.70
CA ASN A 427 105.07 67.04 -32.97
C ASN A 427 104.05 66.66 -34.08
N LEU A 428 103.44 65.49 -33.98
CA LEU A 428 102.56 64.90 -34.99
C LEU A 428 101.19 65.62 -35.02
N PRO A 429 100.50 65.84 -33.87
CA PRO A 429 99.33 66.73 -33.81
C PRO A 429 99.57 68.15 -34.33
N VAL A 430 100.73 68.75 -34.00
CA VAL A 430 101.08 70.12 -34.43
C VAL A 430 101.27 70.21 -35.95
N THR A 431 101.95 69.22 -36.53
CA THR A 431 102.15 69.13 -37.99
C THR A 431 100.83 69.05 -38.74
N ILE A 432 99.94 68.16 -38.30
CA ILE A 432 98.62 67.97 -38.93
C ILE A 432 97.83 69.27 -38.88
N SER A 433 97.85 69.97 -37.74
CA SER A 433 97.13 71.23 -37.55
C SER A 433 97.63 72.35 -38.48
N LEU A 434 98.95 72.47 -38.66
CA LEU A 434 99.56 73.56 -39.44
C LEU A 434 99.42 73.36 -40.97
N VAL A 435 99.50 72.10 -41.44
CA VAL A 435 99.21 71.74 -42.83
C VAL A 435 97.75 72.08 -43.17
N LEU A 436 96.83 71.80 -42.25
CA LEU A 436 95.39 72.06 -42.45
C LEU A 436 95.12 73.57 -42.60
N ILE A 437 95.80 74.42 -41.84
CA ILE A 437 95.72 75.88 -41.96
C ILE A 437 96.19 76.35 -43.35
N PHE A 438 97.34 75.88 -43.83
CA PHE A 438 97.85 76.28 -45.15
C PHE A 438 96.93 75.85 -46.30
N VAL A 439 96.36 74.65 -46.22
CA VAL A 439 95.38 74.16 -47.21
C VAL A 439 94.15 75.06 -47.23
N VAL A 440 93.63 75.45 -46.06
CA VAL A 440 92.46 76.36 -45.96
C VAL A 440 92.79 77.75 -46.52
N ILE A 441 93.98 78.29 -46.26
CA ILE A 441 94.41 79.59 -46.82
C ILE A 441 94.54 79.52 -48.35
N MET A 442 95.13 78.45 -48.90
CA MET A 442 95.24 78.23 -50.35
C MET A 442 93.88 78.13 -51.03
N ILE A 443 92.93 77.40 -50.44
CA ILE A 443 91.55 77.32 -50.93
C ILE A 443 90.89 78.71 -50.88
N GLY A 444 91.10 79.47 -49.81
CA GLY A 444 90.59 80.84 -49.67
C GLY A 444 91.14 81.79 -50.74
N TYR A 445 92.44 81.74 -51.02
CA TYR A 445 93.09 82.60 -52.03
C TYR A 445 92.65 82.26 -53.46
N TYR A 446 92.50 80.98 -53.80
CA TYR A 446 91.97 80.55 -55.11
C TYR A 446 90.55 81.09 -55.33
N ARG A 447 89.73 81.16 -54.27
CA ARG A 447 88.33 81.62 -54.33
C ARG A 447 88.17 83.14 -54.46
N ILE A 448 89.20 83.93 -54.16
CA ILE A 448 89.17 85.41 -54.22
C ILE A 448 89.80 85.94 -55.54
N ARG A 449 90.58 85.10 -56.23
CA ARG A 449 91.24 85.45 -57.50
C ARG A 449 90.47 84.98 -58.75
N SER A 450 89.46 84.12 -58.57
CA SER A 450 88.35 83.88 -59.51
C SER A 450 87.14 84.71 -59.08
#